data_AF-A0A117T1S2-F1
#
_entry.id   AF-A0A117T1S2-F1
#
_cell.length_a   1.000
_cell.length_b   1.000
_cell.length_c   1.000
_cell.angle_alpha   90.00
_cell.angle_beta   90.00
_cell.angle_gamma   90.00
#
_symmetry.space_group_name_H-M   'P 1'
#
loop_
_entity.id
_entity.type
_entity.pdbx_description
1 polymer ?
#
loop_
_entity_poly.entity_id
_entity_poly.type
_entity_poly.pdbx_seq_one_letter_code
_entity_poly.pdbx_strand_id
1 'polypeptide(L)'
;MQQAIDKLQKEMEASKHPYVKVVGEHVLKVLQVNPAAAEKVLTDGKTIAGALSAMKSEAMKTKFEGMGMLSDEDGYAIALKYYGFDGNMAVPASAAPAPVTAAPVPPVTPAAGPPAFDLGLDDLLGGL
;
A
#
# COMPACT_ATOMS: atom_id res chain seq x y z
N MET A 1 -5.63 3.54 24.62
CA MET A 1 -5.81 3.00 23.25
C MET A 1 -6.74 3.86 22.40
N GLN A 2 -8.02 4.05 22.77
CA GLN A 2 -8.99 4.81 21.94
C GLN A 2 -8.48 6.19 21.50
N GLN A 3 -7.91 6.97 22.43
CA GLN A 3 -7.35 8.29 22.11
C GLN A 3 -6.25 8.24 21.02
N ALA A 4 -5.44 7.17 20.98
CA ALA A 4 -4.41 7.01 19.95
C ALA A 4 -5.02 6.69 18.58
N ILE A 5 -6.09 5.88 18.56
CA ILE A 5 -6.85 5.57 17.35
C ILE A 5 -7.50 6.84 16.81
N ASP A 6 -8.19 7.60 17.66
CA ASP A 6 -8.86 8.84 17.26
C ASP A 6 -7.87 9.88 16.73
N LYS A 7 -6.67 9.98 17.35
CA LYS A 7 -5.58 10.83 16.87
C LYS A 7 -5.14 10.42 15.46
N LEU A 8 -4.85 9.14 15.24
CA LEU A 8 -4.42 8.64 13.93
C LEU A 8 -5.50 8.84 12.87
N GLN A 9 -6.77 8.59 13.20
CA GLN A 9 -7.90 8.83 12.29
C GLN A 9 -8.01 10.30 11.90
N LYS A 10 -7.93 11.23 12.86
CA LYS A 10 -7.91 12.67 12.57
C LYS A 10 -6.74 13.07 11.68
N GLU A 11 -5.55 12.54 11.92
CA GLU A 11 -4.38 12.82 11.07
C GLU A 11 -4.57 12.29 9.63
N MET A 12 -5.18 11.11 9.48
CA MET A 12 -5.50 10.54 8.16
C MET A 12 -6.56 11.33 7.40
N GLU A 13 -7.60 11.81 8.09
CA GLU A 13 -8.67 12.60 7.49
C GLU A 13 -8.23 14.02 7.15
N ALA A 14 -7.39 14.64 7.99
CA ALA A 14 -6.91 16.00 7.79
C ALA A 14 -5.86 16.10 6.67
N SER A 15 -5.17 15.00 6.35
CA SER A 15 -4.07 15.02 5.39
C SER A 15 -4.51 14.72 3.96
N LYS A 16 -4.01 15.52 3.02
CA LYS A 16 -4.17 15.28 1.57
C LYS A 16 -3.06 14.40 1.00
N HIS A 17 -2.09 14.01 1.82
CA HIS A 17 -0.92 13.28 1.35
C HIS A 17 -1.27 11.81 1.08
N PRO A 18 -0.98 11.27 -0.12
CA PRO A 18 -1.51 9.97 -0.56
C PRO A 18 -1.05 8.80 0.33
N TYR A 19 0.13 8.92 0.95
CA TYR A 19 0.72 7.85 1.76
C TYR A 19 0.37 7.93 3.25
N VAL A 20 -0.25 9.03 3.72
CA VAL A 20 -0.60 9.17 5.15
C VAL A 20 -1.62 8.12 5.57
N LYS A 21 -2.62 7.86 4.73
CA LYS A 21 -3.65 6.86 5.02
C LYS A 21 -3.06 5.45 5.13
N VAL A 22 -2.18 5.08 4.19
CA VAL A 22 -1.55 3.74 4.16
C VAL A 22 -0.72 3.49 5.42
N VAL A 23 0.14 4.45 5.80
CA VAL A 23 0.96 4.33 7.01
C VAL A 23 0.09 4.38 8.27
N GLY A 24 -0.91 5.25 8.32
CA GLY A 24 -1.83 5.35 9.45
C GLY A 24 -2.61 4.05 9.70
N GLU A 25 -3.12 3.42 8.64
CA GLU A 25 -3.78 2.11 8.72
C GLU A 25 -2.85 1.01 9.23
N HIS A 26 -1.58 1.03 8.83
CA HIS A 26 -0.59 0.10 9.34
C HIS A 26 -0.36 0.28 10.85
N VAL A 27 -0.18 1.52 11.30
CA VAL A 27 -0.02 1.83 12.74
C VAL A 27 -1.27 1.42 13.53
N LEU A 28 -2.48 1.63 12.99
CA LEU A 28 -3.72 1.17 13.62
C LEU A 28 -3.75 -0.35 13.81
N LYS A 29 -3.36 -1.13 12.80
CA LYS A 29 -3.28 -2.59 12.93
C LYS A 29 -2.28 -2.99 14.02
N VAL A 30 -1.15 -2.29 14.13
CA VAL A 30 -0.18 -2.51 15.22
C VAL A 30 -0.80 -2.25 16.59
N LEU A 31 -1.62 -1.20 16.75
CA LEU A 31 -2.31 -0.95 18.02
C LEU A 31 -3.29 -2.08 18.40
N GLN A 32 -3.86 -2.79 17.43
CA GLN A 32 -4.77 -3.91 17.68
C GLN A 32 -4.05 -5.14 18.24
N VAL A 33 -2.85 -5.45 17.74
CA VAL A 33 -2.02 -6.56 18.26
C VAL A 33 -1.20 -6.16 19.48
N ASN A 34 -0.87 -4.88 19.63
CA ASN A 34 -0.11 -4.36 20.76
C ASN A 34 -0.73 -3.08 21.33
N PRO A 35 -1.71 -3.18 22.24
CA PRO A 35 -2.36 -2.02 22.84
C PRO A 35 -1.40 -1.10 23.62
N ALA A 36 -0.27 -1.62 24.12
CA ALA A 36 0.75 -0.84 24.84
C ALA A 36 1.46 0.18 23.92
N ALA A 37 1.41 -0.04 22.61
CA ALA A 37 1.92 0.90 21.62
C ALA A 37 1.16 2.24 21.58
N ALA A 38 -0.05 2.30 22.14
CA ALA A 38 -0.89 3.50 22.11
C ALA A 38 -0.22 4.71 22.80
N GLU A 39 0.53 4.50 23.88
CA GLU A 39 1.21 5.59 24.60
C GLU A 39 2.31 6.24 23.74
N LYS A 40 3.00 5.43 22.93
CA LYS A 40 4.05 5.89 22.01
C LYS A 40 3.48 6.73 20.87
N VAL A 41 2.31 6.35 20.36
CA VAL A 41 1.58 7.14 19.35
C VAL A 41 1.13 8.49 19.91
N LEU A 42 0.78 8.54 21.19
CA LEU A 42 0.31 9.76 21.86
C LEU A 42 1.44 10.69 22.30
N THR A 43 2.71 10.28 22.19
CA THR A 43 3.85 11.11 22.54
C THR A 43 3.86 12.40 21.71
N ASP A 44 4.16 13.54 22.35
CA ASP A 44 4.20 14.83 21.70
C ASP A 44 5.16 14.86 20.49
N GLY A 45 4.73 15.52 19.42
CA GLY A 45 5.48 15.62 18.16
C GLY A 45 5.45 14.37 17.29
N LYS A 46 4.92 13.23 17.74
CA LYS A 46 4.75 12.04 16.91
C LYS A 46 3.52 12.19 16.02
N THR A 47 3.72 12.15 14.70
CA THR A 47 2.67 12.24 13.68
C THR A 47 2.96 11.29 12.52
N ILE A 48 1.93 10.93 11.74
CA ILE A 48 2.09 10.07 10.55
C ILE A 48 2.96 10.78 9.50
N ALA A 49 2.83 12.10 9.36
CA ALA A 49 3.69 12.90 8.49
C ALA A 49 5.17 12.86 8.95
N GLY A 50 5.39 12.84 10.26
CA GLY A 50 6.72 12.64 10.85
C GLY A 50 7.30 11.27 10.52
N ALA A 51 6.49 10.21 10.62
CA ALA A 51 6.89 8.86 10.23
C ALA A 51 7.26 8.77 8.74
N LEU A 52 6.46 9.37 7.86
CA LEU A 52 6.78 9.45 6.42
C LEU A 52 8.07 10.23 6.14
N SER A 53 8.33 11.30 6.91
CA SER A 53 9.58 12.06 6.80
C SER A 53 10.79 11.22 7.22
N ALA A 54 10.64 10.36 8.23
CA ALA A 54 11.66 9.40 8.62
C ALA A 54 11.89 8.35 7.53
N MET A 55 10.83 7.78 6.95
CA MET A 55 10.92 6.85 5.82
C MET A 55 11.66 7.46 4.63
N LYS A 56 11.32 8.70 4.26
CA LYS A 56 12.01 9.45 3.20
C LYS A 56 13.50 9.62 3.51
N SER A 57 13.83 9.96 4.75
CA SER A 57 15.21 10.19 5.17
C SER A 57 16.06 8.92 5.09
N GLU A 58 15.50 7.77 5.46
CA GLU A 58 16.18 6.47 5.31
C GLU A 58 16.32 6.06 3.84
N ALA A 59 15.25 6.17 3.04
CA ALA A 59 15.30 5.88 1.59
C ALA A 59 16.36 6.72 0.86
N MET A 60 16.56 7.96 1.30
CA MET A 60 17.55 8.85 0.71
C MET A 60 19.00 8.45 1.00
N LYS A 61 19.27 7.63 2.02
CA LYS A 61 20.63 7.14 2.32
C LYS A 61 21.09 6.08 1.33
N THR A 62 20.15 5.26 0.86
CA THR A 62 20.41 4.16 -0.09
C THR A 62 20.04 4.52 -1.53
N LYS A 63 19.80 5.81 -1.81
CA LYS A 63 19.34 6.26 -3.12
C LYS A 63 20.31 5.84 -4.22
N PHE A 64 19.76 5.33 -5.32
CA PHE A 64 20.49 5.06 -6.55
C PHE A 64 19.88 5.91 -7.67
N GLU A 65 20.72 6.68 -8.37
CA GLU A 65 20.30 7.61 -9.45
C GLU A 65 19.16 8.56 -9.05
N GLY A 66 19.13 9.01 -7.79
CA GLY A 66 18.11 9.92 -7.28
C GLY A 66 16.81 9.24 -6.84
N MET A 67 16.69 7.92 -6.98
CA MET A 67 15.56 7.13 -6.51
C MET A 67 15.92 6.42 -5.20
N GLY A 68 15.21 6.76 -4.13
CA GLY A 68 15.25 6.03 -2.86
C GLY A 68 14.11 5.03 -2.82
N MET A 69 14.40 3.74 -2.97
CA MET A 69 13.41 2.67 -2.88
C MET A 69 13.48 2.02 -1.51
N LEU A 70 12.32 1.75 -0.93
CA LEU A 70 12.16 0.93 0.26
C LEU A 70 11.20 -0.21 -0.10
N SER A 71 11.42 -1.38 0.48
CA SER A 71 10.36 -2.39 0.52
C SER A 71 9.24 -1.91 1.45
N ASP A 72 8.04 -2.46 1.28
CA ASP A 72 6.93 -2.19 2.19
C ASP A 72 7.32 -2.51 3.64
N GLU A 73 8.00 -3.65 3.85
CA GLU A 73 8.47 -4.12 5.15
C GLU A 73 9.44 -3.12 5.79
N ASP A 74 10.44 -2.64 5.04
CA ASP A 74 11.39 -1.64 5.53
C ASP A 74 10.68 -0.31 5.84
N GLY A 75 9.79 0.13 4.95
CA GLY A 75 9.04 1.36 5.12
C GLY A 75 8.20 1.34 6.40
N TYR A 76 7.48 0.24 6.65
CA TYR A 76 6.72 0.06 7.87
C TYR A 76 7.62 -0.06 9.10
N ALA A 77 8.73 -0.80 9.03
CA ALA A 77 9.67 -0.91 10.14
C ALA A 77 10.23 0.47 10.54
N ILE A 78 10.55 1.33 9.57
CA ILE A 78 11.01 2.70 9.82
C ILE A 78 9.89 3.56 10.44
N ALA A 79 8.67 3.47 9.91
CA ALA A 79 7.53 4.19 10.47
C ALA A 79 7.27 3.78 11.93
N LEU A 80 7.38 2.49 12.24
CA LEU A 80 7.21 1.97 13.59
C LEU A 80 8.36 2.40 14.51
N LYS A 81 9.61 2.33 14.03
CA LYS A 81 10.79 2.81 14.75
C LYS A 81 10.67 4.29 15.08
N TYR A 82 10.07 5.10 14.20
CA TYR A 82 9.82 6.51 14.47
C TYR A 82 8.95 6.74 15.71
N TYR A 83 7.98 5.87 16.01
CA TYR A 83 7.21 5.94 17.25
C TYR A 83 7.93 5.33 18.47
N GLY A 84 9.08 4.68 18.28
CA GLY A 84 9.83 4.02 19.34
C GLY A 84 9.34 2.59 19.59
N PHE A 85 8.86 1.91 18.55
CA PHE A 85 8.62 0.48 18.57
C PHE A 85 9.92 -0.26 18.24
N ASP A 86 10.51 -0.93 19.22
CA ASP A 86 11.64 -1.83 19.02
C ASP A 86 11.11 -3.26 18.83
N GLY A 87 11.19 -3.76 17.60
CA GLY A 87 10.80 -5.12 17.26
C GLY A 87 10.06 -5.22 15.94
N ASN A 88 10.30 -6.32 15.22
CA ASN A 88 9.52 -6.71 14.06
C ASN A 88 8.12 -7.10 14.54
N MET A 89 7.23 -6.13 14.72
CA MET A 89 5.81 -6.41 14.91
C MET A 89 5.31 -6.89 13.57
N ALA A 90 5.40 -8.20 13.35
CA ALA A 90 4.79 -8.87 12.23
C ALA A 90 3.27 -8.71 12.38
N VAL A 91 2.77 -7.58 11.89
CA VAL A 91 1.35 -7.43 11.61
C VAL A 91 1.07 -8.51 10.58
N PRO A 92 0.12 -9.45 10.83
CA PRO A 92 -0.18 -10.46 9.84
C PRO A 92 -0.45 -9.71 8.55
N ALA A 93 0.35 -10.02 7.51
CA ALA A 93 0.18 -9.43 6.21
C ALA A 93 -1.29 -9.61 5.88
N SER A 94 -2.04 -8.50 5.84
CA SER A 94 -3.40 -8.51 5.33
C SER A 94 -3.24 -9.17 3.99
N ALA A 95 -3.76 -10.39 3.86
CA ALA A 95 -3.52 -11.22 2.72
C ALA A 95 -3.65 -10.32 1.50
N ALA A 96 -2.54 -10.15 0.77
CA ALA A 96 -2.67 -9.79 -0.63
C ALA A 96 -3.82 -10.68 -1.13
N PRO A 97 -4.80 -10.18 -1.90
CA PRO A 97 -5.65 -11.10 -2.63
C PRO A 97 -4.68 -12.11 -3.23
N ALA A 98 -4.84 -13.37 -2.84
CA ALA A 98 -3.92 -14.42 -3.27
C ALA A 98 -3.69 -14.17 -4.76
N PRO A 99 -2.47 -14.39 -5.31
CA PRO A 99 -2.41 -14.60 -6.76
C PRO A 99 -3.55 -15.57 -7.00
N VAL A 100 -4.54 -15.16 -7.79
CA VAL A 100 -5.65 -16.04 -8.10
C VAL A 100 -4.94 -17.21 -8.74
N THR A 101 -4.68 -18.26 -7.96
CA THR A 101 -4.39 -19.56 -8.48
C THR A 101 -5.65 -19.77 -9.26
N ALA A 102 -5.54 -19.62 -10.57
CA ALA A 102 -6.58 -20.00 -11.48
C ALA A 102 -6.85 -21.47 -11.14
N ALA A 103 -7.84 -21.71 -10.27
CA ALA A 103 -8.60 -22.92 -10.34
C ALA A 103 -8.95 -23.07 -11.82
N PRO A 104 -8.74 -24.26 -12.40
CA PRO A 104 -9.06 -24.47 -13.80
C PRO A 104 -10.53 -24.07 -13.97
N VAL A 105 -10.74 -22.96 -14.68
CA VAL A 105 -12.06 -22.62 -15.17
C VAL A 105 -12.52 -23.86 -15.94
N PRO A 106 -13.66 -24.50 -15.58
CA PRO A 106 -14.28 -25.42 -16.52
C PRO A 106 -14.47 -24.64 -17.83
N PRO A 107 -14.25 -25.25 -19.00
CA PRO A 107 -14.28 -24.53 -20.26
C PRO A 107 -15.66 -23.88 -20.42
N VAL A 108 -15.70 -22.56 -20.24
CA VAL A 108 -16.86 -21.77 -20.63
C VAL A 108 -16.88 -21.81 -22.15
N THR A 109 -17.95 -22.38 -22.67
CA THR A 109 -18.28 -22.35 -24.09
C THR A 109 -18.29 -20.88 -24.53
N PRO A 110 -17.56 -20.47 -25.58
CA PRO A 110 -17.60 -19.10 -26.06
C PRO A 110 -18.99 -18.80 -26.63
N ALA A 111 -19.79 -18.02 -25.89
CA ALA A 111 -20.96 -17.37 -26.44
C ALA A 111 -20.51 -16.07 -27.13
N ALA A 112 -20.62 -16.07 -28.46
CA ALA A 112 -20.66 -14.93 -29.38
C ALA A 112 -19.56 -13.86 -29.23
N GLY A 113 -18.57 -13.93 -30.13
CA GLY A 113 -17.55 -12.90 -30.32
C GLY A 113 -18.10 -11.58 -30.91
N PRO A 114 -17.25 -10.53 -30.97
CA PRO A 114 -17.58 -9.27 -31.64
C PRO A 114 -17.83 -9.50 -33.15
N PRO A 115 -18.58 -8.63 -33.85
CA PRO A 115 -18.75 -8.76 -35.29
C PRO A 115 -17.38 -8.73 -35.97
N ALA A 116 -17.11 -9.75 -36.78
CA ALA A 116 -15.91 -9.83 -37.60
C ALA A 116 -15.95 -8.69 -38.63
N PHE A 117 -14.97 -7.80 -38.59
CA PHE A 117 -14.63 -6.94 -39.72
C PHE A 117 -13.94 -7.81 -40.77
N ASP A 118 -14.76 -8.44 -41.63
CA ASP A 118 -14.31 -9.19 -42.80
C ASP A 118 -14.18 -8.22 -43.97
N LEU A 119 -13.17 -7.35 -43.92
CA LEU A 119 -12.73 -6.58 -45.08
C LEU A 119 -11.64 -7.41 -45.76
N GLY A 120 -12.00 -8.07 -46.86
CA GLY A 120 -11.04 -8.80 -47.68
C GLY A 120 -10.02 -7.85 -48.29
N LEU A 121 -8.75 -8.25 -48.29
CA LEU A 121 -7.66 -7.51 -48.96
C LEU A 121 -7.92 -7.28 -50.46
N ASP A 122 -8.81 -8.08 -51.06
CA ASP A 122 -9.26 -7.94 -52.46
C ASP A 122 -10.16 -6.70 -52.66
N ASP A 123 -10.97 -6.35 -51.65
CA ASP A 123 -11.85 -5.16 -51.65
C ASP A 123 -11.04 -3.86 -51.49
N LEU A 124 -9.87 -3.94 -50.82
CA LEU A 124 -8.96 -2.82 -50.63
C LEU A 124 -8.05 -2.54 -51.84
N LEU A 125 -7.87 -3.52 -52.75
CA LEU A 125 -6.91 -3.43 -53.86
C LEU A 125 -7.55 -3.51 -55.28
N GLY A 126 -8.84 -3.80 -55.39
CA GLY A 126 -9.52 -4.08 -56.68
C GLY A 126 -10.11 -2.89 -57.44
N GLY A 127 -9.48 -1.71 -57.41
CA GLY A 127 -10.01 -0.49 -58.03
C GLY A 127 -9.00 0.34 -58.83
N LEU A 128 -8.42 -0.24 -59.89
CA LEU A 128 -7.81 0.52 -61.01
C LEU A 128 -7.76 -0.30 -62.31
#